data_AF-A0A914TN95-F1
#
_entry.id   AF-A0A914TN95-F1
#
_cell.length_a   1.000
_cell.length_b   1.000
_cell.length_c   1.000
_cell.angle_alpha   90.00
_cell.angle_beta   90.00
_cell.angle_gamma   90.00
#
_symmetry.space_group_name_H-M   'P 1'
#
loop_
_entity.id
_entity.type
_entity.pdbx_description
1 polymer ?
#
loop_
_entity_poly.entity_id
_entity_poly.type
_entity_poly.pdbx_seq_one_letter_code
_entity_poly.pdbx_strand_id
1 'polypeptide(L)'
;MINLGPEHSKLKDPNSELEWRNQAGAHTDCFLKYREAAEFIIVADIDDILFPRIGNNYIQEFQALSSQYPFAAGFTYNRYNTEVVASKSPTGFSLFKLIDSARISNEFEDGKSVIRPSRVQTAWIHWPSIYESGYHIITVPEKRNFMIHLRNWTMVF
;
A
#
# COMPACT_ATOMS: atom_id res chain seq x y z
N MET A 1 -10.50 -16.37 -10.63
CA MET A 1 -9.31 -17.03 -11.22
C MET A 1 -9.12 -16.49 -12.62
N ILE A 2 -7.94 -15.94 -12.92
CA ILE A 2 -7.59 -15.46 -14.26
C ILE A 2 -7.32 -16.67 -15.14
N ASN A 3 -8.01 -16.80 -16.27
CA ASN A 3 -7.77 -17.85 -17.24
C ASN A 3 -6.64 -17.42 -18.19
N LEU A 4 -5.46 -18.03 -18.07
CA LEU A 4 -4.27 -17.68 -18.85
C LEU A 4 -4.21 -18.41 -20.22
N GLY A 5 -5.26 -19.14 -20.60
CA GLY A 5 -5.33 -19.84 -21.88
C GLY A 5 -4.39 -21.05 -21.99
N PRO A 6 -4.25 -21.64 -23.20
CA PRO A 6 -3.58 -22.93 -23.42
C PRO A 6 -2.05 -22.90 -23.26
N GLU A 7 -1.41 -21.73 -23.07
CA GLU A 7 0.04 -21.61 -22.83
C GLU A 7 0.47 -21.85 -21.37
N HIS A 8 -0.49 -22.24 -20.51
CA HIS A 8 -0.31 -22.49 -19.09
C HIS A 8 0.86 -23.43 -18.72
N SER A 9 1.33 -24.28 -19.64
CA SER A 9 2.38 -25.27 -19.38
C SER A 9 3.81 -24.72 -19.43
N LYS A 10 4.03 -23.51 -19.96
CA LYS A 10 5.37 -22.89 -20.08
C LYS A 10 5.66 -21.78 -19.08
N LEU A 11 4.63 -21.22 -18.45
CA LEU A 11 4.77 -20.19 -17.43
C LEU A 11 4.56 -20.86 -16.07
N LYS A 12 5.55 -20.75 -15.16
CA LYS A 12 5.31 -21.08 -13.75
C LYS A 12 4.07 -20.31 -13.32
N ASP A 13 3.11 -21.00 -12.71
CA ASP A 13 1.92 -20.34 -12.14
C ASP A 13 2.43 -19.26 -11.17
N PRO A 14 2.24 -17.96 -11.48
CA PRO A 14 2.72 -16.89 -10.61
C PRO A 14 2.06 -16.96 -9.23
N ASN A 15 0.95 -17.71 -9.12
CA ASN A 15 0.28 -17.96 -7.86
C ASN A 15 0.74 -19.24 -7.13
N SER A 16 1.60 -20.09 -7.71
CA SER A 16 2.09 -21.28 -6.98
C SER A 16 3.06 -20.93 -5.85
N GLU A 17 3.70 -19.76 -5.91
CA GLU A 17 4.61 -19.23 -4.89
C GLU A 17 3.94 -18.13 -4.04
N LEU A 18 2.69 -17.75 -4.34
CA LEU A 18 1.91 -16.87 -3.48
C LEU A 18 1.42 -17.69 -2.28
N GLU A 19 1.85 -17.31 -1.08
CA GLU A 19 1.31 -17.87 0.16
C GLU A 19 -0.17 -17.48 0.25
N TRP A 20 -1.05 -18.43 -0.08
CA TRP A 20 -2.49 -18.21 -0.16
C TRP A 20 -3.19 -18.09 1.22
N ARG A 21 -2.46 -18.14 2.34
CA ARG A 21 -3.06 -18.30 3.67
C ARG A 21 -2.70 -17.17 4.63
N ASN A 22 -3.38 -16.07 4.31
CA ASN A 22 -3.72 -14.91 5.14
C ASN A 22 -2.80 -13.72 4.93
N GLN A 23 -3.39 -12.63 4.44
CA GLN A 23 -2.80 -11.30 4.42
C GLN A 23 -2.20 -10.92 5.79
N ALA A 24 -2.75 -11.43 6.90
CA ALA A 24 -2.15 -11.30 8.23
C ALA A 24 -0.84 -12.05 8.41
N GLY A 25 -0.72 -13.26 7.85
CA GLY A 25 0.53 -14.00 7.84
C GLY A 25 1.62 -13.23 7.10
N ALA A 26 1.33 -12.74 5.89
CA ALA A 26 2.27 -11.96 5.09
C ALA A 26 2.70 -10.66 5.78
N HIS A 27 1.76 -9.89 6.35
CA HIS A 27 2.10 -8.67 7.09
C HIS A 27 2.88 -8.96 8.38
N THR A 28 2.53 -10.03 9.09
CA THR A 28 3.24 -10.43 10.32
C THR A 28 4.67 -10.88 9.99
N ASP A 29 4.85 -11.71 8.97
CA ASP A 29 6.18 -12.15 8.53
C ASP A 29 7.05 -10.96 8.09
N CYS A 30 6.50 -10.07 7.26
CA CYS A 30 7.16 -8.83 6.86
C CYS A 30 7.55 -7.98 8.08
N PHE A 31 6.63 -7.77 9.01
CA PHE A 31 6.91 -7.00 10.22
C PHE A 31 8.02 -7.64 11.05
N LEU A 32 7.93 -8.94 11.37
CA LEU A 32 8.92 -9.64 12.19
C LEU A 32 10.30 -9.63 11.52
N LYS A 33 10.36 -9.82 10.21
CA LYS A 33 11.62 -9.85 9.45
C LYS A 33 12.30 -8.48 9.40
N TYR A 34 11.54 -7.39 9.30
CA TYR A 34 12.07 -6.05 9.10
C TYR A 34 11.97 -5.15 10.33
N ARG A 35 11.46 -5.65 11.47
CA ARG A 35 11.23 -4.85 12.68
C ARG A 35 12.48 -4.09 13.13
N GLU A 36 13.64 -4.73 13.04
CA GLU A 36 14.92 -4.17 13.48
C GLU A 36 15.77 -3.60 12.32
N ALA A 37 15.34 -3.81 11.08
CA ALA A 37 16.10 -3.44 9.88
C ALA A 37 15.53 -2.23 9.12
N ALA A 38 14.23 -1.95 9.26
CA ALA A 38 13.55 -0.86 8.56
C ALA A 38 13.24 0.32 9.49
N GLU A 39 13.43 1.54 9.02
CA GLU A 39 12.99 2.74 9.75
C GLU A 39 11.47 2.94 9.67
N PHE A 40 10.89 2.56 8.53
CA PHE A 40 9.46 2.63 8.23
C PHE A 40 9.03 1.38 7.46
N ILE A 41 7.80 0.92 7.71
CA ILE A 41 7.16 -0.17 6.95
C ILE A 41 5.80 0.34 6.47
N ILE A 42 5.54 0.22 5.16
CA ILE A 42 4.22 0.49 4.59
C ILE A 42 3.39 -0.79 4.69
N VAL A 43 2.21 -0.70 5.30
CA VAL A 43 1.25 -1.79 5.44
C VAL A 43 0.00 -1.42 4.63
N ALA A 44 -0.08 -1.93 3.40
CA ALA A 44 -1.09 -1.59 2.41
C ALA A 44 -1.40 -2.77 1.48
N ASP A 45 -2.48 -2.68 0.70
CA ASP A 45 -2.78 -3.64 -0.36
C ASP A 45 -1.86 -3.41 -1.57
N ILE A 46 -1.70 -4.42 -2.42
CA ILE A 46 -0.82 -4.34 -3.61
C ILE A 46 -1.33 -3.36 -4.69
N ASP A 47 -2.60 -3.00 -4.64
CA ASP A 47 -3.28 -2.03 -5.50
C ASP A 47 -3.37 -0.63 -4.85
N ASP A 48 -2.74 -0.44 -3.68
CA ASP A 48 -2.59 0.86 -3.04
C ASP A 48 -1.27 1.53 -3.44
N ILE A 49 -1.33 2.80 -3.81
CA ILE A 49 -0.13 3.59 -4.10
C ILE A 49 -0.16 4.87 -3.26
N LEU A 50 0.92 5.10 -2.52
CA LEU A 50 1.18 6.37 -1.84
C LEU A 50 2.15 7.18 -2.69
N PHE A 51 1.79 8.37 -3.12
CA PHE A 51 2.74 9.28 -3.76
C PHE A 51 3.32 10.24 -2.71
N PRO A 52 4.65 10.37 -2.58
CA PRO A 52 5.23 11.42 -1.75
C PRO A 52 4.76 12.81 -2.21
N ARG A 53 4.26 13.62 -1.27
CA ARG A 53 3.79 15.00 -1.51
C ARG A 53 4.47 16.04 -0.62
N ILE A 54 5.06 15.59 0.48
CA ILE A 54 5.77 16.40 1.48
C ILE A 54 7.29 16.31 1.24
N GLY A 55 7.79 15.11 0.95
CA GLY A 55 9.19 14.86 0.61
C GLY A 55 9.39 14.46 -0.85
N ASN A 56 10.65 14.45 -1.31
CA ASN A 56 10.97 14.03 -2.69
C ASN A 56 10.99 12.50 -2.88
N ASN A 57 10.89 11.75 -1.78
CA ASN A 57 10.83 10.29 -1.75
C ASN A 57 10.16 9.82 -0.45
N TYR A 58 9.90 8.52 -0.32
CA TYR A 58 9.23 7.94 0.85
C TYR A 58 9.95 8.21 2.18
N ILE A 59 11.28 8.08 2.22
CA ILE A 59 12.03 8.30 3.46
C ILE A 59 11.89 9.76 3.90
N GLN A 60 12.06 10.71 2.99
CA GLN A 60 11.89 12.14 3.28
C GLN A 60 10.46 12.50 3.68
N GLU A 61 9.45 11.89 3.05
CA GLU A 61 8.03 12.04 3.42
C GLU A 61 7.80 11.68 4.89
N PHE A 62 8.26 10.49 5.28
CA PHE A 62 7.99 9.93 6.61
C PHE A 62 8.86 10.56 7.69
N GLN A 63 10.08 10.97 7.35
CA GLN A 63 10.95 11.73 8.24
C GLN A 63 10.39 13.13 8.49
N ALA A 64 9.90 13.83 7.46
CA ALA A 64 9.27 15.14 7.62
C ALA A 64 8.04 15.06 8.55
N LEU A 65 7.19 14.05 8.36
CA LEU A 65 6.05 13.79 9.27
C LEU A 65 6.52 13.43 10.68
N SER A 66 7.57 12.62 10.83
CA SER A 66 8.12 12.23 12.14
C SER A 66 8.75 13.39 12.90
N SER A 67 9.37 14.34 12.19
CA SER A 67 9.88 15.58 12.77
C SER A 67 8.75 16.47 13.29
N GLN A 68 7.63 16.53 12.57
CA GLN A 68 6.46 17.29 13.00
C GLN A 68 5.68 16.60 14.14
N TYR A 69 5.66 15.27 14.16
CA TYR A 69 4.96 14.47 15.17
C TYR A 69 5.96 13.52 15.88
N PRO A 70 6.77 14.02 16.84
CA PRO A 70 7.86 13.25 17.45
C PRO A 70 7.40 11.97 18.16
N PHE A 71 6.15 11.92 18.62
CA PHE A 71 5.52 10.79 19.31
C PHE A 71 4.66 9.91 18.40
N ALA A 72 4.70 10.10 17.08
CA ALA A 72 4.00 9.23 16.15
C ALA A 72 4.64 7.82 16.11
N ALA A 73 3.83 6.78 16.35
CA ALA A 73 4.17 5.39 16.06
C ALA A 73 4.07 5.08 14.56
N GLY A 74 3.36 5.92 13.82
CA GLY A 74 3.10 5.74 12.39
C GLY A 74 2.07 6.75 11.89
N PHE A 75 1.77 6.64 10.60
CA PHE A 75 0.94 7.56 9.85
C PHE A 75 -0.11 6.78 9.06
N THR A 76 -1.38 7.02 9.34
CA THR A 76 -2.49 6.49 8.54
C THR A 76 -2.84 7.49 7.45
N TYR A 77 -2.91 7.02 6.21
CA TYR A 77 -3.32 7.79 5.05
C TYR A 77 -4.71 7.33 4.63
N ASN A 78 -5.61 8.29 4.44
CA ASN A 78 -6.92 8.01 3.86
C ASN A 78 -6.76 7.43 2.46
N ARG A 79 -7.72 6.60 2.07
CA ARG A 79 -7.66 5.82 0.84
C ARG A 79 -8.86 6.14 -0.04
N TYR A 80 -8.61 6.42 -1.31
CA TYR A 80 -9.66 6.75 -2.28
C TYR A 80 -9.68 5.79 -3.45
N ASN A 81 -10.88 5.31 -3.79
CA ASN A 81 -11.07 4.47 -4.95
C ASN A 81 -10.67 5.24 -6.21
N THR A 82 -9.90 4.57 -7.05
CA THR A 82 -9.36 5.14 -8.27
C THR A 82 -9.73 4.22 -9.42
N GLU A 83 -10.39 4.81 -10.41
CA GLU A 83 -10.74 4.15 -11.66
C GLU A 83 -9.58 4.28 -12.63
N VAL A 84 -9.24 3.18 -13.29
CA VAL A 84 -8.15 3.11 -14.28
C VAL A 84 -8.58 2.35 -15.52
N VAL A 85 -7.95 2.68 -16.65
CA VAL A 85 -8.12 2.00 -17.92
C VAL A 85 -6.86 1.19 -18.23
N ALA A 86 -7.04 -0.10 -18.50
CA ALA A 86 -5.94 -1.01 -18.82
C ALA A 86 -6.23 -1.81 -20.09
N SER A 87 -5.16 -2.18 -20.79
CA SER A 87 -5.24 -3.09 -21.94
C SER A 87 -5.61 -4.50 -21.49
N LYS A 88 -6.53 -5.15 -22.20
CA LYS A 88 -6.83 -6.59 -22.07
C LYS A 88 -5.66 -7.46 -22.49
N SER A 89 -4.84 -7.00 -23.44
CA SER A 89 -3.63 -7.71 -23.85
C SER A 89 -2.47 -7.39 -22.91
N PRO A 90 -1.76 -8.39 -22.37
CA PRO A 90 -0.54 -8.18 -21.57
C PRO A 90 0.52 -7.38 -22.33
N THR A 91 0.66 -7.60 -23.65
CA THR A 91 1.62 -6.85 -24.48
C THR A 91 1.24 -5.39 -24.67
N GLY A 92 -0.01 -5.02 -24.40
CA GLY A 92 -0.49 -3.64 -24.40
C GLY A 92 -0.45 -2.97 -23.02
N PHE A 93 -0.05 -3.68 -21.96
CA PHE A 93 0.04 -3.10 -20.63
C PHE A 93 1.10 -1.98 -20.60
N SER A 94 0.72 -0.85 -20.02
CA SER A 94 1.63 0.26 -19.78
C SER A 94 1.25 0.93 -18.47
N LEU A 95 2.17 0.91 -17.51
CA LEU A 95 1.98 1.60 -16.22
C LEU A 95 1.74 3.10 -16.41
N PHE A 96 2.42 3.71 -17.38
CA PHE A 96 2.22 5.11 -17.73
C PHE A 96 0.77 5.39 -18.15
N LYS A 97 0.22 4.60 -19.09
CA LYS A 97 -1.18 4.76 -19.53
C LYS A 97 -2.17 4.47 -18.41
N LEU A 98 -1.89 3.49 -17.55
CA LEU A 98 -2.71 3.16 -16.40
C LEU A 98 -2.84 4.38 -15.47
N ILE A 99 -1.71 4.97 -15.08
CA ILE A 99 -1.66 6.14 -14.20
C ILE A 99 -2.24 7.39 -14.89
N ASP A 100 -1.96 7.61 -16.18
CA ASP A 100 -2.50 8.76 -16.94
C ASP A 100 -4.03 8.72 -17.07
N SER A 101 -4.60 7.51 -17.12
CA SER A 101 -6.05 7.30 -17.13
C SER A 101 -6.72 7.42 -15.75
N ALA A 102 -5.95 7.53 -14.67
CA ALA A 102 -6.46 7.42 -13.32
C ALA A 102 -7.45 8.54 -12.98
N ARG A 103 -8.62 8.16 -12.45
CA ARG A 103 -9.65 9.06 -11.94
C ARG A 103 -9.97 8.69 -10.51
N ILE A 104 -9.66 9.60 -9.58
CA ILE A 104 -9.94 9.41 -8.16
C ILE A 104 -11.41 9.73 -7.93
N SER A 105 -12.17 8.77 -7.40
CA SER A 105 -13.56 8.96 -7.01
C SER A 105 -13.65 9.55 -5.60
N ASN A 106 -14.84 10.04 -5.22
CA ASN A 106 -15.09 10.50 -3.85
C ASN A 106 -15.56 9.35 -2.93
N GLU A 107 -15.21 8.11 -3.27
CA GLU A 107 -15.48 6.94 -2.42
C GLU A 107 -14.27 6.68 -1.54
N PHE A 108 -14.52 6.72 -0.22
CA PHE A 108 -13.51 6.53 0.82
C PHE A 108 -13.60 5.12 1.39
N GLU A 109 -12.43 4.53 1.64
CA GLU A 109 -12.29 3.25 2.33
C GLU A 109 -11.31 3.34 3.50
N ASP A 110 -11.25 2.30 4.33
CA ASP A 110 -10.33 2.23 5.46
C ASP A 110 -8.89 2.57 5.04
N GLY A 111 -8.31 3.56 5.73
CA GLY A 111 -6.97 4.04 5.45
C GLY A 111 -5.90 2.97 5.69
N LYS A 112 -4.73 3.19 5.09
CA LYS A 112 -3.56 2.31 5.23
C LYS A 112 -2.44 3.05 5.94
N SER A 113 -1.52 2.30 6.52
CA SER A 113 -0.57 2.88 7.46
C SER A 113 0.87 2.69 7.04
N VAL A 114 1.68 3.69 7.40
CA VAL A 114 3.13 3.61 7.42
C VAL A 114 3.56 3.63 8.87
N ILE A 115 4.15 2.54 9.35
CA ILE A 115 4.51 2.37 10.76
C ILE A 115 6.00 2.54 10.97
N ARG A 116 6.37 2.98 12.17
CA ARG A 116 7.74 2.93 12.67
C ARG A 116 7.88 1.67 13.52
N PRO A 117 8.56 0.62 13.02
CA PRO A 117 8.55 -0.68 13.70
C PRO A 117 9.16 -0.64 15.11
N SER A 118 10.06 0.31 15.38
CA SER A 118 10.63 0.53 16.73
C SER A 118 9.65 1.12 17.75
N ARG A 119 8.44 1.50 17.33
CA ARG A 119 7.41 2.15 18.17
C ARG A 119 6.09 1.39 18.19
N VAL A 120 6.07 0.20 17.60
CA VAL A 120 4.91 -0.69 17.58
C VAL A 120 5.29 -2.13 17.92
N GLN A 121 4.33 -2.84 18.49
CA GLN A 121 4.44 -4.24 18.88
C GLN A 121 3.88 -5.18 17.81
N THR A 122 2.89 -4.71 17.04
CA THR A 122 2.23 -5.48 15.98
C THR A 122 2.02 -4.60 14.74
N ALA A 123 1.67 -5.19 13.61
CA ALA A 123 1.27 -4.47 12.40
C ALA A 123 0.03 -5.14 11.79
N TRP A 124 -0.98 -4.35 11.45
CA TRP A 124 -2.19 -4.84 10.78
C TRP A 124 -2.74 -3.80 9.81
N ILE A 125 -3.41 -4.29 8.76
CA ILE A 125 -3.69 -3.51 7.56
C ILE A 125 -4.78 -2.44 7.74
N HIS A 126 -5.85 -2.73 8.48
CA HIS A 126 -6.98 -1.81 8.67
C HIS A 126 -7.02 -1.17 10.06
N TRP A 127 -6.23 -1.68 11.01
CA TRP A 127 -6.15 -1.15 12.37
C TRP A 127 -4.69 -1.07 12.74
N PRO A 128 -4.09 0.12 12.67
CA PRO A 128 -2.65 0.25 12.85
C PRO A 128 -2.31 -0.12 14.29
N SER A 129 -1.68 -1.28 14.43
CA SER A 129 -0.63 -1.62 15.39
C SER A 129 -0.89 -1.32 16.87
N ILE A 130 -0.70 -2.32 17.75
CA ILE A 130 -0.51 -2.02 19.17
C ILE A 130 0.79 -1.23 19.29
N TYR A 131 0.73 0.02 19.73
CA TYR A 131 1.88 0.90 19.85
C TYR A 131 2.51 0.84 21.24
N GLU A 132 3.80 1.14 21.30
CA GLU A 132 4.53 1.22 22.56
C GLU A 132 4.02 2.41 23.41
N SER A 133 4.17 2.30 24.73
CA SER A 133 3.72 3.35 25.66
C SER A 133 4.31 4.72 25.30
N GLY A 134 3.45 5.75 25.29
CA GLY A 134 3.83 7.12 24.96
C GLY A 134 3.81 7.47 23.46
N TYR A 135 3.54 6.49 22.59
CA TYR A 135 3.35 6.72 21.16
C TYR A 135 1.87 6.61 20.76
N HIS A 136 1.54 7.08 19.56
CA HIS A 136 0.20 6.98 18.98
C HIS A 136 0.25 7.08 17.46
N ILE A 137 -0.79 6.62 16.78
CA ILE A 137 -0.91 6.76 15.32
C ILE A 137 -1.47 8.12 14.96
N ILE A 138 -0.92 8.74 13.91
CA ILE A 138 -1.40 10.01 13.36
C ILE A 138 -2.12 9.76 12.05
N THR A 139 -3.36 10.22 11.92
CA THR A 139 -4.02 10.28 10.62
C THR A 139 -3.53 11.51 9.86
N VAL A 140 -2.93 11.31 8.69
CA VAL A 140 -2.46 12.37 7.81
C VAL A 140 -3.69 13.07 7.20
N PRO A 141 -3.82 14.40 7.35
CA PRO A 141 -4.93 15.13 6.74
C PRO A 141 -4.92 14.96 5.21
N GLU A 142 -6.07 14.65 4.62
CA GLU A 142 -6.23 14.41 3.16
C GLU A 142 -5.68 15.55 2.30
N LYS A 143 -5.85 16.81 2.76
CA LYS A 143 -5.31 17.99 2.09
C LYS A 143 -3.79 17.97 1.95
N ARG A 144 -3.10 17.26 2.85
CA ARG A 144 -1.65 17.04 2.79
C ARG A 144 -1.31 15.84 1.92
N ASN A 145 -1.84 14.67 2.24
CA ASN A 145 -1.63 13.47 1.44
C ASN A 145 -2.69 12.39 1.70
N PHE A 146 -2.81 11.46 0.76
CA PHE A 146 -3.70 10.29 0.79
C PHE A 146 -3.14 9.21 -0.14
N MET A 147 -3.62 7.97 -0.02
CA MET A 147 -3.31 6.86 -0.93
C MET A 147 -4.37 6.71 -2.01
N ILE A 148 -3.94 6.36 -3.22
CA ILE A 148 -4.84 5.91 -4.28
C ILE A 148 -5.04 4.40 -4.18
N HIS A 149 -6.28 3.94 -4.33
CA HIS A 149 -6.64 2.53 -4.38
C HIS A 149 -7.09 2.20 -5.80
N LEU A 150 -6.25 1.51 -6.58
CA LEU A 150 -6.56 1.12 -7.96
C LEU A 150 -7.59 0.00 -7.97
N ARG A 151 -8.84 0.33 -7.63
CA ARG A 151 -9.90 -0.66 -7.37
C ARG A 151 -10.69 -1.02 -8.61
N ASN A 152 -11.00 -0.02 -9.43
CA ASN A 152 -11.97 -0.14 -10.52
C ASN A 152 -11.25 -0.12 -11.87
N TRP A 153 -11.11 -1.30 -12.48
CA TRP A 153 -10.36 -1.46 -13.73
C TRP A 153 -11.31 -1.63 -14.91
N THR A 154 -11.26 -0.68 -15.85
CA THR A 154 -11.93 -0.79 -17.15
C THR A 154 -10.95 -1.37 -18.16
N MET A 155 -11.26 -2.56 -18.67
CA MET A 155 -10.39 -3.27 -19.59
C MET A 155 -10.79 -2.97 -21.05
N VAL A 156 -9.85 -2.41 -21.84
CA VAL A 156 -10.04 -2.06 -23.26
C VAL A 156 -9.16 -2.92 -24.18
N PHE A 157 -9.60 -3.12 -25.42
CA PHE A 157 -8.86 -3.88 -26.45
C PHE A 157 -7.87 -2.99 -27.20
#